data_AF-A0A5B0R995-F1
#
_entry.id   AF-A0A5B0R995-F1
#
_cell.length_a   1.000
_cell.length_b   1.000
_cell.length_c   1.000
_cell.angle_alpha   90.00
_cell.angle_beta   90.00
_cell.angle_gamma   90.00
#
_symmetry.space_group_name_H-M   'P 1'
#
loop_
_entity.id
_entity.type
_entity.pdbx_description
1 polymer ?
#
loop_
_entity_poly.entity_id
_entity_poly.type
_entity_poly.pdbx_seq_one_letter_code
_entity_poly.pdbx_strand_id
1 'polypeptide(L)'
;MSTQSTNNRTADTTGQPTRRRFGWERDGVNGGLTSIQLLLLWMTGQGNYARWWGSTFDRREREDVCTEIQEFFQIQGNIRRDTRGTINQIAHTSGDKRD
;
A
#
# COMPACT_ATOMS: atom_id res chain seq x y z
N MET A 1 0.88 10.65 -54.56
CA MET A 1 -0.58 10.71 -54.35
C MET A 1 -0.94 9.64 -53.33
N SER A 2 -1.56 10.08 -52.24
CA SER A 2 -1.85 9.34 -51.01
C SER A 2 -3.02 8.35 -51.17
N THR A 3 -3.03 7.31 -50.35
CA THR A 3 -4.11 7.03 -49.38
C THR A 3 -3.69 5.85 -48.50
N GLN A 4 -3.55 6.07 -47.19
CA GLN A 4 -3.71 5.00 -46.22
C GLN A 4 -4.77 5.42 -45.21
N SER A 5 -5.72 4.50 -45.06
CA SER A 5 -6.95 4.59 -44.31
C SER A 5 -6.70 4.85 -42.83
N THR A 6 -7.32 5.89 -42.31
CA THR A 6 -7.41 6.23 -40.88
C THR A 6 -8.22 5.19 -40.13
N ASN A 7 -7.59 4.44 -39.22
CA ASN A 7 -8.30 3.59 -38.28
C ASN A 7 -8.33 4.26 -36.91
N ASN A 8 -9.33 5.11 -36.73
CA ASN A 8 -9.68 5.71 -35.45
C ASN A 8 -10.49 4.67 -34.66
N ARG A 9 -9.83 3.82 -33.88
CA ARG A 9 -10.52 3.09 -32.82
C ARG A 9 -10.57 3.96 -31.58
N THR A 10 -11.73 4.58 -31.37
CA THR A 10 -12.20 5.10 -30.10
C THR A 10 -12.15 3.97 -29.08
N ALA A 11 -11.12 3.95 -28.25
CA ALA A 11 -11.08 3.10 -27.06
C ALA A 11 -11.97 3.76 -26.00
N ASP A 12 -13.13 3.14 -25.81
CA ASP A 12 -14.07 3.35 -24.72
C ASP A 12 -13.33 3.61 -23.40
N THR A 13 -13.39 4.86 -22.95
CA THR A 13 -12.84 5.29 -21.67
C THR A 13 -13.89 5.02 -20.60
N THR A 14 -13.98 3.76 -20.20
CA THR A 14 -14.53 3.40 -18.88
C THR A 14 -13.47 2.63 -18.10
N GLY A 15 -12.28 3.22 -18.02
CA GLY A 15 -11.26 2.77 -17.08
C GLY A 15 -11.69 3.20 -15.68
N GLN A 16 -12.27 2.27 -14.91
CA GLN A 16 -12.25 2.39 -13.45
C GLN A 16 -10.83 2.82 -13.05
N PRO A 17 -10.66 3.83 -12.18
CA PRO A 17 -9.33 4.22 -11.74
C PRO A 17 -8.73 2.97 -11.09
N THR A 18 -7.82 2.32 -11.81
CA THR A 18 -6.95 1.32 -11.24
C THR A 18 -6.28 2.08 -10.12
N ARG A 19 -6.61 1.73 -8.86
CA ARG A 19 -5.95 2.33 -7.70
C ARG A 19 -4.48 2.12 -7.96
N ARG A 20 -3.79 3.16 -8.41
CA ARG A 20 -2.35 3.13 -8.60
C ARG A 20 -1.84 2.79 -7.21
N ARG A 21 -1.38 1.55 -7.03
CA ARG A 21 -0.82 1.10 -5.77
C ARG A 21 0.51 1.80 -5.65
N PHE A 22 0.47 3.06 -5.22
CA PHE A 22 1.67 3.80 -4.92
C PHE A 22 2.42 3.03 -3.83
N GLY A 23 3.71 2.81 -4.04
CA GLY A 23 4.57 2.21 -3.01
C GLY A 23 4.53 3.05 -1.74
N TRP A 24 4.95 2.47 -0.62
CA TRP A 24 4.99 3.13 0.70
C TRP A 24 5.81 4.43 0.74
N GLU A 25 6.65 4.64 -0.28
CA GLU A 25 7.47 5.82 -0.49
C GLU A 25 6.76 6.97 -1.24
N ARG A 26 5.57 6.72 -1.83
CA ARG A 26 4.95 7.64 -2.80
C ARG A 26 3.43 7.78 -2.64
N ASP A 27 2.89 7.32 -1.53
CA ASP A 27 1.44 7.30 -1.27
C ASP A 27 0.98 8.45 -0.35
N GLY A 28 1.83 9.46 -0.14
CA GLY A 28 1.45 10.68 0.56
C GLY A 28 0.30 11.40 -0.15
N VAL A 29 -0.71 11.78 0.62
CA VAL A 29 -1.90 12.49 0.11
C VAL A 29 -1.65 13.99 0.13
N ASN A 30 -1.92 14.68 -0.98
CA ASN A 30 -1.80 16.15 -1.11
C ASN A 30 -0.43 16.74 -0.70
N GLY A 31 0.66 16.01 -0.98
CA GLY A 31 2.02 16.42 -0.56
C GLY A 31 2.32 16.16 0.93
N GLY A 32 1.44 15.46 1.64
CA GLY A 32 1.66 15.00 3.01
C GLY A 32 2.66 13.85 3.12
N LEU A 33 2.89 13.41 4.36
CA LEU A 33 3.83 12.33 4.67
C LEU A 33 3.41 11.01 4.03
N THR A 34 4.40 10.26 3.56
CA THR A 34 4.21 8.93 2.98
C THR A 34 4.08 7.88 4.08
N SER A 35 3.58 6.69 3.74
CA SER A 35 3.45 5.60 4.73
C SER A 35 4.79 5.24 5.37
N ILE A 36 5.91 5.27 4.62
CA ILE A 36 7.22 5.00 5.24
C ILE A 36 7.61 6.08 6.25
N GLN A 37 7.33 7.35 5.94
CA GLN A 37 7.67 8.47 6.81
C GLN A 37 6.81 8.43 8.08
N LEU A 38 5.53 8.11 7.95
CA LEU A 38 4.62 7.90 9.07
C LEU A 38 5.03 6.70 9.92
N LEU A 39 5.48 5.60 9.30
CA LEU A 39 5.98 4.44 10.06
C LEU A 39 7.20 4.81 10.89
N LEU A 40 8.16 5.52 10.30
CA LEU A 40 9.36 5.99 11.00
C LEU A 40 9.01 6.96 12.13
N LEU A 41 8.03 7.85 11.91
CA LEU A 41 7.52 8.76 12.94
C LEU A 41 6.88 7.99 14.11
N TRP A 42 6.05 6.98 13.81
CA TRP A 42 5.48 6.13 14.86
C TRP A 42 6.57 5.36 15.62
N MET A 43 7.54 4.78 14.92
CA MET A 43 8.64 3.99 15.51
C MET A 43 9.54 4.82 16.43
N THR A 44 9.80 6.07 16.08
CA THR A 44 10.60 7.01 16.88
C THR A 44 9.84 7.61 18.05
N GLY A 45 8.52 7.38 18.12
CA GLY A 45 7.71 7.67 19.30
C GLY A 45 8.19 6.89 20.52
N GLN A 46 8.03 7.51 21.70
CA GLN A 46 8.51 6.95 22.95
C GLN A 46 7.93 5.55 23.20
N GLY A 47 8.80 4.54 23.30
CA GLY A 47 8.43 3.17 23.62
C GLY A 47 7.84 2.35 22.46
N ASN A 48 7.52 2.97 21.32
CA ASN A 48 6.87 2.28 20.20
C ASN A 48 7.77 1.23 19.54
N TYR A 49 9.06 1.52 19.37
CA TYR A 49 10.02 0.51 18.90
C TYR A 49 10.07 -0.72 19.81
N ALA A 50 10.10 -0.51 21.13
CA ALA A 50 10.14 -1.59 22.11
C ALA A 50 8.83 -2.41 22.11
N ARG A 51 7.68 -1.75 21.96
CA ARG A 51 6.37 -2.41 21.83
C ARG A 51 6.28 -3.25 20.56
N TRP A 52 6.70 -2.69 19.42
CA TRP A 52 6.79 -3.42 18.16
C TRP A 52 7.70 -4.65 18.28
N TRP A 53 8.89 -4.48 18.85
CA TRP A 53 9.84 -5.57 19.05
C TRP A 53 9.37 -6.62 20.08
N GLY A 54 8.68 -6.22 21.14
CA GLY A 54 8.10 -7.13 22.14
C GLY A 54 6.97 -7.98 21.56
N SER A 55 6.12 -7.37 20.73
CA SER A 55 4.96 -8.02 20.11
C SER A 55 5.31 -9.14 19.12
N THR A 56 6.58 -9.31 18.75
CA THR A 56 7.01 -10.32 17.78
C THR A 56 6.75 -11.76 18.23
N PHE A 57 6.51 -11.98 19.54
CA PHE A 57 6.35 -13.32 20.13
C PHE A 57 4.89 -13.66 20.51
N ASP A 58 3.98 -12.68 20.60
CA ASP A 58 2.56 -12.89 20.85
C ASP A 58 1.72 -12.39 19.66
N ARG A 59 0.89 -13.28 19.10
CA ARG A 59 0.05 -12.97 17.94
C ARG A 59 -0.95 -11.85 18.21
N ARG A 60 -1.55 -11.79 19.40
CA ARG A 60 -2.54 -10.76 19.74
C ARG A 60 -1.88 -9.41 19.88
N GLU A 61 -0.78 -9.34 20.61
CA GLU A 61 -0.01 -8.09 20.76
C GLU A 61 0.46 -7.56 19.39
N ARG A 62 0.82 -8.46 18.47
CA ARG A 62 1.17 -8.08 17.10
C ARG A 62 -0.01 -7.51 16.32
N GLU A 63 -1.19 -8.11 16.44
CA GLU A 63 -2.42 -7.63 15.79
C GLU A 63 -2.82 -6.24 16.35
N ASP A 64 -2.66 -6.02 17.66
CA ASP A 64 -2.92 -4.73 18.32
C ASP A 64 -1.97 -3.63 17.82
N VAL A 65 -0.66 -3.91 17.79
CA VAL A 65 0.34 -2.96 17.28
C VAL A 65 0.12 -2.66 15.79
N CYS A 66 -0.26 -3.67 14.99
CA CYS A 66 -0.59 -3.45 13.58
C CYS A 66 -1.82 -2.55 13.41
N THR A 67 -2.83 -2.74 14.25
CA THR A 67 -4.06 -1.92 14.25
C THR A 67 -3.72 -0.47 14.60
N GLU A 68 -2.91 -0.26 15.63
CA GLU A 68 -2.46 1.08 16.05
C GLU A 68 -1.70 1.80 14.92
N ILE A 69 -0.80 1.11 14.21
CA ILE A 69 -0.07 1.70 13.07
C ILE A 69 -1.02 2.06 11.93
N GLN A 70 -2.03 1.23 11.66
CA GLN A 70 -3.04 1.53 10.62
C GLN A 70 -3.88 2.77 10.98
N GLU A 71 -4.30 2.87 12.24
CA GLU A 71 -5.02 4.05 12.75
C GLU A 71 -4.13 5.30 12.68
N PHE A 72 -2.86 5.18 13.04
CA PHE A 72 -1.89 6.27 12.95
C PHE A 72 -1.76 6.80 11.51
N PHE A 73 -1.67 5.91 10.52
CA PHE A 73 -1.60 6.31 9.10
C PHE A 73 -2.88 7.00 8.62
N GLN A 74 -4.03 6.52 9.09
CA GLN A 74 -5.31 7.13 8.74
C GLN A 74 -5.43 8.53 9.36
N ILE A 75 -5.09 8.69 10.63
CA ILE A 75 -5.23 9.96 11.36
C ILE A 75 -4.22 11.00 10.86
N GLN A 76 -2.95 10.60 10.69
CA GLN A 76 -1.87 11.54 10.37
C GLN A 76 -1.69 11.77 8.87
N GLY A 77 -1.87 10.74 8.06
CA GLY A 77 -1.62 10.78 6.61
C GLY A 77 -2.87 10.78 5.75
N ASN A 78 -4.05 10.50 6.33
CA ASN A 78 -5.24 10.13 5.56
C ASN A 78 -4.97 8.96 4.59
N ILE A 79 -4.07 8.06 4.98
CA ILE A 79 -3.69 6.88 4.19
C ILE A 79 -4.35 5.65 4.79
N ARG A 80 -5.14 4.94 3.98
CA ARG A 80 -5.74 3.67 4.39
C ARG A 80 -4.93 2.49 3.85
N ARG A 81 -4.21 1.78 4.73
CA ARG A 81 -3.48 0.55 4.40
C ARG A 81 -4.26 -0.69 4.87
N ASP A 82 -4.84 -1.42 3.91
CA ASP A 82 -5.51 -2.70 4.16
C ASP A 82 -4.52 -3.86 3.99
N THR A 83 -4.50 -4.78 4.96
CA THR A 83 -3.71 -6.03 4.94
C THR A 83 -4.12 -6.95 3.79
N ARG A 84 -5.39 -6.91 3.35
CA ARG A 84 -5.91 -7.72 2.24
C ARG A 84 -5.30 -7.37 0.90
N GLY A 85 -4.82 -6.14 0.73
CA GLY A 85 -4.10 -5.74 -0.48
C GLY A 85 -2.78 -6.49 -0.68
N THR A 86 -2.07 -6.77 0.42
CA THR A 86 -0.72 -7.35 0.41
C THR A 86 -0.75 -8.88 0.24
N ILE A 87 -1.73 -9.56 0.86
CA ILE A 87 -1.86 -11.04 0.82
C ILE A 87 -2.13 -11.54 -0.61
N ASN A 88 -2.93 -10.81 -1.39
CA ASN A 88 -3.25 -11.21 -2.78
C ASN A 88 -2.02 -11.16 -3.71
N GLN A 89 -0.95 -10.44 -3.34
CA GLN A 89 0.26 -10.38 -4.17
C GLN A 89 1.17 -11.61 -3.95
N ILE A 90 1.20 -12.17 -2.74
CA ILE A 90 1.99 -13.39 -2.42
C ILE A 90 1.38 -14.63 -3.08
N ALA A 91 0.03 -14.70 -3.15
CA ALA A 91 -0.67 -15.80 -3.79
C ALA A 91 -0.43 -15.85 -5.31
N HIS A 92 -0.32 -14.70 -5.98
CA HIS A 92 -0.08 -14.66 -7.44
C HIS A 92 1.38 -14.88 -7.86
N THR A 93 2.35 -14.69 -6.96
CA THR A 93 3.78 -14.91 -7.27
C THR A 93 4.29 -16.31 -6.92
N SER A 94 3.47 -17.17 -6.33
CA SER A 94 3.87 -18.50 -5.84
C SER A 94 3.51 -19.66 -6.79
N GLY A 95 3.22 -19.39 -8.06
CA GLY A 95 2.74 -20.41 -8.98
C GLY A 95 3.11 -20.17 -10.43
N ASP A 96 4.39 -19.96 -10.74
CA ASP A 96 4.88 -20.06 -12.11
C ASP A 96 6.36 -20.48 -12.16
N LYS A 97 6.62 -21.76 -11.88
CA LYS A 97 7.75 -22.52 -12.40
C LYS A 97 7.39 -24.00 -12.33
N ARG A 98 7.06 -24.57 -13.47
CA ARG A 98 7.27 -25.99 -13.82
C ARG A 98 7.09 -26.10 -15.34
N ASP A 99 8.19 -25.86 -16.04
CA ASP A 99 8.47 -26.50 -17.33
C ASP A 99 9.04 -27.91 -17.06
#